data_AF-A0A2U2RZX3-F1
#
_entry.id   AF-A0A2U2RZX3-F1
#
_cell.length_a   1.000
_cell.length_b   1.000
_cell.length_c   1.000
_cell.angle_alpha   90.00
_cell.angle_beta   90.00
_cell.angle_gamma   90.00
#
_symmetry.space_group_name_H-M   'P 1'
#
loop_
_entity.id
_entity.type
_entity.pdbx_description
1 polymer ?
#
loop_
_entity_poly.entity_id
_entity_poly.type
_entity_poly.pdbx_seq_one_letter_code
_entity_poly.pdbx_strand_id
1 'polypeptide(L)'
;MPIDDAKAILNKNSKTLKKLSFGNGTNYSFRNRSFVERDNKLVSINIWSKQNLTLLEATNYLKNTRSHFESQNYKVVYAQENWSNPNLIMKNLPGVRFVDEDKTVLIELYPRGQGTVYNVFVTFYNYDWFIKRASGK
;
A
#
# COMPACT_ATOMS: atom_id res chain seq x y z
N MET A 1 -6.30 -16.93 0.26
CA MET A 1 -7.25 -16.98 1.40
C MET A 1 -8.65 -16.67 0.87
N PRO A 2 -9.69 -17.40 1.29
CA PRO A 2 -11.09 -17.01 1.04
C PRO A 2 -11.38 -15.60 1.56
N ILE A 3 -12.21 -14.84 0.86
CA ILE A 3 -12.47 -13.45 1.23
C ILE A 3 -13.18 -13.33 2.60
N ASP A 4 -14.04 -14.28 2.94
CA ASP A 4 -14.81 -14.22 4.18
C ASP A 4 -13.94 -14.45 5.41
N ASP A 5 -12.93 -15.32 5.30
CA ASP A 5 -11.90 -15.50 6.33
C ASP A 5 -11.12 -14.20 6.55
N ALA A 6 -10.74 -13.51 5.47
CA ALA A 6 -10.04 -12.23 5.56
C ALA A 6 -10.90 -11.15 6.24
N LYS A 7 -12.18 -11.08 5.88
CA LYS A 7 -13.16 -10.18 6.53
C LYS A 7 -13.35 -10.52 8.01
N ALA A 8 -13.41 -11.80 8.36
CA ALA A 8 -13.52 -12.25 9.75
C ALA A 8 -12.29 -11.82 10.59
N ILE A 9 -11.08 -11.93 10.03
CA ILE A 9 -9.85 -11.45 10.66
C ILE A 9 -9.92 -9.93 10.91
N LEU A 10 -10.37 -9.15 9.91
CA LEU A 10 -10.50 -7.71 10.06
C LEU A 10 -11.53 -7.34 11.15
N ASN A 11 -12.67 -8.04 11.19
CA ASN A 11 -13.71 -7.78 12.19
C ASN A 11 -13.18 -8.05 13.61
N LYS A 12 -12.51 -9.19 13.81
CA LYS A 12 -11.91 -9.58 15.11
C LYS A 12 -10.85 -8.57 15.58
N ASN A 13 -10.08 -8.00 14.67
CA ASN A 13 -8.95 -7.11 14.97
C ASN A 13 -9.24 -5.63 14.65
N SER A 14 -10.51 -5.26 14.53
CA SER A 14 -10.92 -3.99 13.91
C SER A 14 -10.39 -2.75 14.64
N LYS A 15 -10.19 -2.79 15.96
CA LYS A 15 -9.64 -1.65 16.73
C LYS A 15 -8.21 -1.32 16.31
N THR A 16 -7.38 -2.34 16.13
CA THR A 16 -5.96 -2.19 15.77
C THR A 16 -5.81 -1.88 14.28
N LEU A 17 -6.50 -2.63 13.42
CA LEU A 17 -6.33 -2.51 11.97
C LEU A 17 -6.92 -1.22 11.39
N LYS A 18 -7.87 -0.56 12.08
CA LYS A 18 -8.38 0.75 11.64
C LYS A 18 -7.41 1.92 11.85
N LYS A 19 -6.29 1.71 12.56
CA LYS A 19 -5.27 2.72 12.87
C LYS A 19 -3.87 2.12 12.66
N LEU A 20 -3.47 1.95 11.41
CA LEU A 20 -2.14 1.44 11.08
C LEU A 20 -1.15 2.59 10.93
N SER A 21 0.08 2.39 11.39
CA SER A 21 1.18 3.34 11.21
C SER A 21 2.35 2.60 10.61
N PHE A 22 2.90 3.15 9.53
CA PHE A 22 4.09 2.65 8.84
C PHE A 22 5.13 3.75 8.88
N GLY A 23 5.71 3.97 10.06
CA GLY A 23 6.66 5.05 10.31
C GLY A 23 6.03 6.30 10.92
N ASN A 24 6.91 7.15 11.46
CA ASN A 24 6.51 8.29 12.27
C ASN A 24 5.55 9.24 11.54
N GLY A 25 4.51 9.71 12.24
CA GLY A 25 3.52 10.65 11.71
C GLY A 25 2.55 10.08 10.65
N THR A 26 2.64 8.78 10.31
CA THR A 26 1.75 8.16 9.32
C THR A 26 0.55 7.48 9.95
N ASN A 27 -0.61 7.55 9.27
CA ASN A 27 -1.85 6.93 9.72
C ASN A 27 -2.66 6.42 8.52
N TYR A 28 -2.84 5.11 8.43
CA TYR A 28 -3.55 4.41 7.37
C TYR A 28 -4.80 3.72 7.90
N SER A 29 -5.82 3.61 7.04
CA SER A 29 -7.08 2.97 7.40
C SER A 29 -7.28 1.66 6.64
N PHE A 30 -7.27 0.54 7.38
CA PHE A 30 -7.73 -0.75 6.86
C PHE A 30 -9.23 -0.93 7.17
N ARG A 31 -10.04 -1.11 6.12
CA ARG A 31 -11.50 -1.31 6.20
C ARG A 31 -11.93 -2.44 5.26
N ASN A 32 -13.18 -2.88 5.33
CA ASN A 32 -13.71 -3.89 4.39
C ASN A 32 -13.48 -3.51 2.92
N ARG A 33 -13.61 -2.23 2.57
CA ARG A 33 -13.36 -1.73 1.21
C ARG A 33 -11.89 -1.77 0.77
N SER A 34 -10.98 -2.10 1.67
CA SER A 34 -9.56 -2.28 1.34
C SER A 34 -9.29 -3.63 0.69
N PHE A 35 -10.16 -4.62 0.87
CA PHE A 35 -9.98 -5.91 0.23
C PHE A 35 -10.28 -5.84 -1.27
N VAL A 36 -9.41 -6.45 -2.06
CA VAL A 36 -9.64 -6.69 -3.48
C VAL A 36 -9.84 -8.19 -3.67
N GLU A 37 -10.99 -8.54 -4.23
CA GLU A 37 -11.47 -9.90 -4.37
C GLU A 37 -11.51 -10.32 -5.85
N ARG A 38 -11.11 -11.58 -6.11
CA ARG A 38 -11.31 -12.28 -7.38
C ARG A 38 -11.64 -13.74 -7.08
N ASP A 39 -12.67 -14.29 -7.71
CA ASP A 39 -13.08 -15.69 -7.57
C ASP A 39 -13.20 -16.13 -6.10
N ASN A 40 -13.87 -15.31 -5.28
CA ASN A 40 -14.05 -15.47 -3.84
C ASN A 40 -12.76 -15.56 -3.00
N LYS A 41 -11.62 -15.13 -3.58
CA LYS A 41 -10.31 -15.11 -2.92
C LYS A 41 -9.79 -13.69 -2.80
N LEU A 42 -9.14 -13.42 -1.67
CA LEU A 42 -8.36 -12.20 -1.47
C LEU A 42 -7.12 -12.23 -2.37
N VAL A 43 -6.98 -11.22 -3.23
CA VAL A 43 -5.82 -11.06 -4.13
C VAL A 43 -4.91 -9.89 -3.73
N SER A 44 -5.48 -8.81 -3.21
CA SER A 44 -4.69 -7.73 -2.62
C SER A 44 -5.46 -6.95 -1.56
N ILE A 45 -4.72 -6.21 -0.74
CA ILE A 45 -5.26 -5.28 0.25
C ILE A 45 -4.76 -3.89 -0.11
N ASN A 46 -5.66 -2.96 -0.40
CA ASN A 46 -5.33 -1.56 -0.66
C ASN A 46 -5.80 -0.68 0.50
N ILE A 47 -4.87 -0.07 1.22
CA ILE A 47 -5.15 0.91 2.27
C ILE A 47 -4.68 2.30 1.84
N TRP A 48 -5.24 3.33 2.46
CA TRP A 48 -4.86 4.71 2.19
C TRP A 48 -4.81 5.53 3.47
N SER A 49 -4.18 6.69 3.38
CA SER A 49 -4.09 7.68 4.45
C SER A 49 -5.47 7.96 5.03
N LYS A 50 -5.57 7.96 6.36
CA LYS A 50 -6.87 8.10 7.04
C LYS A 50 -7.49 9.48 6.80
N GLN A 51 -6.67 10.50 6.61
CA GLN A 51 -7.06 11.86 6.27
C GLN A 51 -6.50 12.29 4.91
N ASN A 52 -7.10 13.35 4.39
CA ASN A 52 -6.53 14.14 3.31
C ASN A 52 -5.25 14.82 3.79
N LEU A 53 -4.25 14.86 2.92
CA LEU A 53 -2.93 15.39 3.19
C LEU A 53 -2.67 16.60 2.28
N THR A 54 -1.89 17.56 2.79
CA THR A 54 -1.21 18.56 1.97
C THR A 54 -0.08 17.91 1.17
N LEU A 55 0.50 18.64 0.21
CA LEU A 55 1.65 18.16 -0.57
C LEU A 55 2.83 17.78 0.33
N LEU A 56 3.13 18.60 1.33
CA LEU A 56 4.24 18.37 2.27
C LEU A 56 3.99 17.14 3.12
N GLU A 57 2.77 16.98 3.67
CA GLU A 57 2.40 15.81 4.46
C GLU A 57 2.44 14.54 3.63
N ALA A 58 1.93 14.56 2.39
CA ALA A 58 1.99 13.41 1.50
C ALA A 58 3.43 13.02 1.14
N THR A 59 4.30 14.00 0.89
CA THR A 59 5.74 13.79 0.67
C THR A 59 6.39 13.11 1.87
N ASN A 60 6.06 13.59 3.08
CA ASN A 60 6.58 13.01 4.32
C ASN A 60 6.03 11.60 4.58
N TYR A 61 4.75 11.36 4.28
CA TYR A 61 4.14 10.02 4.37
C TYR A 61 4.87 9.02 3.47
N LEU A 62 5.14 9.39 2.22
CA LEU A 62 5.87 8.53 1.29
C LEU A 62 7.26 8.18 1.81
N LYS A 63 8.02 9.17 2.28
CA LYS A 63 9.37 8.96 2.83
C LYS A 63 9.35 8.08 4.08
N ASN A 64 8.49 8.41 5.05
CA ASN A 64 8.44 7.71 6.33
C ASN A 64 7.95 6.27 6.17
N THR A 65 6.97 6.04 5.28
CA THR A 65 6.48 4.69 4.98
C THR A 65 7.49 3.85 4.23
N ARG A 66 8.23 4.44 3.29
CA ARG A 66 9.35 3.74 2.66
C ARG A 66 10.40 3.32 3.69
N SER A 67 10.89 4.26 4.51
CA SER A 67 11.91 3.97 5.51
C SER A 67 11.46 2.94 6.54
N HIS A 68 10.17 2.91 6.87
CA HIS A 68 9.60 1.88 7.73
C HIS A 68 9.70 0.49 7.09
N PHE A 69 9.31 0.31 5.83
CA PHE A 69 9.41 -1.00 5.18
C PHE A 69 10.87 -1.45 5.01
N GLU A 70 11.76 -0.53 4.63
CA GLU A 70 13.20 -0.82 4.54
C GLU A 70 13.79 -1.26 5.90
N SER A 71 13.36 -0.65 7.01
CA SER A 71 13.80 -1.07 8.36
C SER A 71 13.21 -2.40 8.84
N GLN A 72 12.19 -2.92 8.16
CA GLN A 72 11.62 -4.26 8.36
C GLN A 72 12.18 -5.27 7.34
N ASN A 73 13.33 -4.99 6.74
CA ASN A 73 14.04 -5.82 5.75
C ASN A 73 13.29 -6.04 4.42
N TYR A 74 12.27 -5.23 4.12
CA TYR A 74 11.69 -5.25 2.77
C TYR A 74 12.64 -4.59 1.77
N LYS A 75 12.91 -5.28 0.67
CA LYS A 75 13.83 -4.83 -0.37
C LYS A 75 13.08 -4.02 -1.42
N VAL A 76 13.56 -2.82 -1.73
CA VAL A 76 13.05 -2.04 -2.86
C VAL A 76 13.44 -2.72 -4.17
N VAL A 77 12.44 -3.10 -4.96
CA VAL A 77 12.64 -3.73 -6.29
C VAL A 77 12.33 -2.79 -7.43
N TYR A 78 11.62 -1.70 -7.15
CA TYR A 78 11.32 -0.66 -8.12
C TYR A 78 11.00 0.64 -7.39
N ALA A 79 11.47 1.77 -7.91
CA ALA A 79 11.02 3.10 -7.53
C ALA A 79 11.06 3.98 -8.77
N GLN A 80 9.94 4.60 -9.12
CA GLN A 80 9.95 5.56 -10.22
C GLN A 80 10.70 6.85 -9.82
N GLU A 81 11.12 7.63 -10.81
CA GLU A 81 11.67 8.96 -10.57
C GLU A 81 10.64 9.84 -9.85
N ASN A 82 11.11 10.72 -8.96
CA ASN A 82 10.24 11.60 -8.18
C ASN A 82 9.16 10.88 -7.35
N TRP A 83 9.34 9.60 -7.01
CA TRP A 83 8.38 8.78 -6.24
C TRP A 83 7.86 9.44 -4.96
N SER A 84 8.65 10.33 -4.35
CA SER A 84 8.30 11.04 -3.11
C SER A 84 7.59 12.37 -3.33
N ASN A 85 7.46 12.85 -4.57
CA ASN A 85 6.77 14.09 -4.92
C ASN A 85 5.44 13.77 -5.64
N PRO A 86 4.29 13.90 -4.95
CA PRO A 86 2.97 13.62 -5.52
C PRO A 86 2.63 14.38 -6.81
N ASN A 87 3.26 15.54 -7.07
CA ASN A 87 2.99 16.35 -8.26
C ASN A 87 3.75 15.91 -9.51
N LEU A 88 4.86 15.21 -9.32
CA LEU A 88 5.76 14.81 -10.41
C LEU A 88 5.64 13.33 -10.75
N ILE A 89 4.85 12.57 -9.98
CA ILE A 89 4.71 11.15 -10.17
C ILE A 89 3.92 10.83 -11.45
N MET A 90 4.42 9.87 -12.24
CA MET A 90 3.75 9.41 -13.43
C MET A 90 2.62 8.45 -13.05
N LYS A 91 1.37 8.83 -13.32
CA LYS A 91 0.15 8.08 -12.92
C LYS A 91 0.04 6.69 -13.55
N ASN A 92 0.70 6.47 -14.69
CA ASN A 92 0.71 5.19 -15.41
C ASN A 92 1.84 4.25 -14.95
N LEU A 93 2.73 4.70 -14.06
CA LEU A 93 3.81 3.90 -13.51
C LEU A 93 3.54 3.55 -12.04
N PRO A 94 4.04 2.41 -11.55
CA PRO A 94 4.00 2.07 -10.13
C PRO A 94 4.76 3.12 -9.31
N GLY A 95 4.40 3.35 -8.05
CA GLY A 95 5.14 4.30 -7.20
C GLY A 95 6.50 3.74 -6.75
N VAL A 96 6.51 3.15 -5.56
CA VAL A 96 7.63 2.36 -5.02
C VAL A 96 7.13 0.95 -4.75
N ARG A 97 7.91 -0.07 -5.14
CA ARG A 97 7.61 -1.47 -4.85
C ARG A 97 8.67 -2.10 -3.98
N PHE A 98 8.20 -2.90 -3.04
CA PHE A 98 9.00 -3.66 -2.11
C PHE A 98 8.61 -5.13 -2.15
N VAL A 99 9.55 -6.00 -1.79
CA VAL A 99 9.29 -7.42 -1.55
C VAL A 99 9.90 -7.81 -0.21
N ASP A 100 9.24 -8.70 0.50
CA ASP A 100 9.83 -9.41 1.63
C ASP A 100 10.93 -10.38 1.15
N GLU A 101 11.78 -10.83 2.08
CA GLU A 101 12.90 -11.72 1.76
C GLU A 101 12.44 -13.05 1.15
N ASP A 102 11.34 -13.58 1.66
CA ASP A 102 10.74 -14.85 1.22
C ASP A 102 9.89 -14.70 -0.06
N LYS A 103 9.75 -13.47 -0.58
CA LYS A 103 8.92 -13.14 -1.75
C LYS A 103 7.50 -13.67 -1.63
N THR A 104 6.88 -13.52 -0.46
CA THR A 104 5.48 -13.88 -0.23
C THR A 104 4.54 -12.69 -0.48
N VAL A 105 5.02 -11.46 -0.28
CA VAL A 105 4.25 -10.22 -0.37
C VAL A 105 4.99 -9.18 -1.20
N LEU A 106 4.30 -8.63 -2.20
CA LEU A 106 4.73 -7.41 -2.88
C LEU A 106 3.96 -6.22 -2.31
N ILE A 107 4.66 -5.18 -1.89
CA ILE A 107 4.07 -3.94 -1.40
C ILE A 107 4.24 -2.86 -2.46
N GLU A 108 3.20 -2.10 -2.75
CA GLU A 108 3.26 -0.91 -3.60
C GLU A 108 2.80 0.34 -2.82
N LEU A 109 3.66 1.36 -2.78
CA LEU A 109 3.42 2.65 -2.15
C LEU A 109 3.30 3.73 -3.23
N TYR A 110 2.19 4.47 -3.25
CA TYR A 110 1.99 5.54 -4.24
C TYR A 110 1.02 6.62 -3.72
N PRO A 111 1.20 7.90 -4.11
CA PRO A 111 0.24 8.95 -3.85
C PRO A 111 -0.83 9.03 -4.94
N ARG A 112 -1.98 9.62 -4.61
CA ARG A 112 -2.92 10.23 -5.57
C ARG A 112 -3.30 11.62 -5.08
N GLY A 113 -3.34 12.58 -6.00
CA GLY A 113 -3.73 13.96 -5.71
C GLY A 113 -4.87 14.45 -6.61
N GLN A 114 -5.70 15.33 -6.08
CA GLN A 114 -6.67 16.14 -6.81
C GLN A 114 -6.64 17.56 -6.26
N GLY A 115 -6.21 18.53 -7.09
CA GLY A 115 -6.02 19.90 -6.65
C GLY A 115 -4.94 20.00 -5.55
N THR A 116 -5.31 20.54 -4.39
CA THR A 116 -4.42 20.71 -3.24
C THR A 116 -4.51 19.56 -2.23
N VAL A 117 -5.31 18.54 -2.52
CA VAL A 117 -5.59 17.41 -1.62
C VAL A 117 -4.92 16.14 -2.12
N TYR A 118 -4.20 15.46 -1.24
CA TYR A 118 -3.47 14.23 -1.54
C TYR A 118 -3.87 13.11 -0.59
N ASN A 119 -3.76 11.87 -1.07
CA ASN A 119 -3.84 10.66 -0.28
C ASN A 119 -2.66 9.75 -0.64
N VAL A 120 -2.11 9.04 0.34
CA VAL A 120 -1.05 8.04 0.11
C VAL A 120 -1.63 6.66 0.28
N PHE A 121 -1.39 5.79 -0.70
CA PHE A 121 -1.90 4.42 -0.78
C PHE A 121 -0.76 3.43 -0.56
N VAL A 122 -1.09 2.34 0.12
CA VAL A 122 -0.23 1.16 0.28
C VAL A 122 -1.04 -0.05 -0.12
N THR A 123 -0.58 -0.77 -1.15
CA THR A 123 -1.21 -1.99 -1.62
C THR A 123 -0.32 -3.19 -1.33
N PHE A 124 -0.87 -4.20 -0.65
CA PHE A 124 -0.22 -5.48 -0.37
C PHE A 124 -0.78 -6.52 -1.32
N TYR A 125 0.07 -7.11 -2.14
CA TYR A 125 -0.28 -8.19 -3.05
C TYR A 125 0.29 -9.50 -2.56
N ASN A 126 -0.44 -10.60 -2.77
CA ASN A 126 0.21 -11.90 -2.80
C ASN A 126 1.20 -11.93 -3.98
N TYR A 127 2.46 -12.25 -3.70
CA TYR A 127 3.54 -12.13 -4.70
C TYR A 127 3.30 -13.03 -5.92
N ASP A 128 3.00 -14.32 -5.71
CA ASP A 128 2.76 -15.27 -6.79
C ASP A 128 1.62 -14.84 -7.71
N TRP A 129 0.51 -14.40 -7.11
CA TRP A 129 -0.62 -13.88 -7.86
C TRP A 129 -0.23 -12.65 -8.70
N PHE A 130 0.54 -11.73 -8.12
CA PHE A 130 1.00 -10.54 -8.81
C PHE A 130 1.90 -10.88 -10.00
N ILE A 131 2.87 -11.78 -9.84
CA ILE A 131 3.78 -12.20 -10.91
C ILE A 131 3.04 -12.91 -12.04
N LYS A 132 2.11 -13.82 -11.73
CA LYS A 132 1.27 -14.47 -12.74
C LYS A 132 0.54 -13.43 -13.59
N ARG A 133 -0.17 -12.52 -12.93
CA ARG A 133 -0.90 -11.43 -13.59
C ARG A 133 0.02 -10.52 -14.41
N ALA A 134 1.18 -10.13 -13.89
CA ALA A 134 2.13 -9.27 -14.59
C ALA A 134 2.77 -9.95 -15.81
N SER A 135 2.89 -11.27 -15.80
CA SER A 135 3.40 -12.08 -16.92
C SER A 135 2.34 -12.46 -17.96
N GLY A 136 1.09 -12.01 -17.80
CA GLY A 136 -0.02 -12.34 -18.71
C GLY A 136 -0.50 -13.79 -18.60
N LYS A 137 -0.22 -14.46 -17.48
CA LYS A 137 -0.61 -15.84 -17.18
C LYS A 137 -1.77 -15.92 -16.20
#